data_AF-A0A2D5C9H3-F1
#
_entry.id   AF-A0A2D5C9H3-F1
#
_cell.length_a   1.000
_cell.length_b   1.000
_cell.length_c   1.000
_cell.angle_alpha   90.00
_cell.angle_beta   90.00
_cell.angle_gamma   90.00
#
_symmetry.space_group_name_H-M   'P 1'
#
loop_
_entity.id
_entity.type
_entity.pdbx_description
1 polymer ?
#
loop_
_entity_poly.entity_id
_entity_poly.type
_entity_poly.pdbx_seq_one_letter_code
_entity_poly.pdbx_strand_id
1 'polypeptide(L)'
;MLKNKWFYSAVFILIFPLFLYFNLDNNSSISSNQSTDLSNVTNEEMEQVIKLNPDILPMRIALANRYFESYDYSNALNHFMYVAENTNDIDLKSYSLAQIGWMVYESGDELTSMSYINEAVRLSPRSILGSTYKGIIYVQNPDTRSEGIKILESLKSNPSLPEDDLKIINEILVIYEN
;
A
#
# COMPACT_ATOMS: atom_id res chain seq x y z
N MET A 1 6.52 30.83 -25.53
CA MET A 1 7.21 30.99 -24.22
C MET A 1 7.36 29.59 -23.63
N LEU A 2 8.59 29.12 -23.44
CA LEU A 2 8.89 27.75 -23.04
C LEU A 2 8.31 27.44 -21.64
N LYS A 3 7.37 26.50 -21.57
CA LYS A 3 6.91 25.91 -20.30
C LYS A 3 7.98 24.92 -19.81
N ASN A 4 8.85 25.36 -18.92
CA ASN A 4 9.89 24.52 -18.35
C ASN A 4 9.28 23.51 -17.35
N LYS A 5 9.21 22.24 -17.78
CA LYS A 5 8.77 21.09 -16.96
C LYS A 5 9.49 20.98 -15.60
N TRP A 6 10.71 21.51 -15.53
CA TRP A 6 11.53 21.56 -14.31
C TRP A 6 10.98 22.47 -13.21
N PHE A 7 10.17 23.48 -13.56
CA PHE A 7 9.58 24.40 -12.58
C PHE A 7 8.44 23.73 -11.80
N TYR A 8 7.61 22.92 -12.47
CA TYR A 8 6.50 22.21 -11.82
C TYR A 8 6.96 21.10 -10.90
N SER A 9 8.09 20.45 -11.21
CA SER A 9 8.68 19.41 -10.37
C SER A 9 9.23 19.97 -9.04
N ALA A 10 9.83 21.17 -9.06
CA ALA A 10 10.29 21.85 -7.85
C ALA A 10 9.13 22.35 -6.95
N VAL A 11 8.02 22.76 -7.57
CA VAL A 11 6.81 23.18 -6.84
C VAL A 11 6.12 21.99 -6.18
N PHE A 12 6.08 20.82 -6.81
CA PHE A 12 5.47 19.61 -6.24
C PHE A 12 6.20 19.12 -4.97
N ILE A 13 7.54 19.17 -4.95
CA ILE A 13 8.38 18.77 -3.81
C ILE A 13 8.15 19.66 -2.58
N LEU A 14 7.79 20.93 -2.76
CA LEU A 14 7.55 21.87 -1.66
C LEU A 14 6.15 21.77 -1.05
N ILE A 15 5.14 21.34 -1.82
CA ILE A 15 3.74 21.28 -1.37
C ILE A 15 3.39 19.89 -0.81
N PHE A 16 4.05 18.83 -1.30
CA PHE A 16 3.86 17.45 -0.87
C PHE A 16 4.05 17.21 0.64
N PRO A 17 5.05 17.81 1.33
CA PRO A 17 5.21 17.68 2.78
C PRO A 17 4.09 18.38 3.57
N LEU A 18 3.60 19.52 3.05
CA LEU A 18 2.46 20.23 3.64
C LEU A 18 1.16 19.42 3.48
N PHE A 19 0.98 18.75 2.35
CA PHE A 19 -0.14 17.85 2.09
C PHE A 19 -0.15 16.63 3.02
N LEU A 20 1.02 16.06 3.32
CA LEU A 20 1.14 14.97 4.30
C LEU A 20 0.81 15.45 5.73
N TYR A 21 1.26 16.65 6.12
CA TYR A 21 1.00 17.19 7.46
C TYR A 21 -0.49 17.46 7.73
N PHE A 22 -1.25 17.96 6.75
CA PHE A 22 -2.69 18.26 6.94
C PHE A 22 -3.63 17.04 6.80
N ASN A 23 -3.22 15.96 6.13
CA ASN A 23 -4.08 14.78 5.94
C ASN A 23 -3.97 13.70 7.03
N LEU A 24 -2.95 13.75 7.90
CA LEU A 24 -2.76 12.76 8.96
C LEU A 24 -3.77 12.89 10.12
N ASP A 25 -4.28 14.10 10.39
CA ASP A 25 -5.24 14.31 11.50
C ASP A 25 -6.67 13.82 11.18
N ASN A 26 -7.03 13.70 9.89
CA ASN A 26 -8.42 13.46 9.47
C ASN A 26 -8.78 11.99 9.20
N ASN A 27 -7.81 11.07 9.13
CA ASN A 27 -8.06 9.70 8.66
C ASN A 27 -8.18 8.64 9.78
N SER A 28 -8.38 9.06 11.03
CA SER A 28 -8.47 8.16 12.19
C SER A 28 -9.86 7.57 12.44
N SER A 29 -10.78 7.61 11.47
CA SER A 29 -12.13 7.06 11.65
C SER A 29 -12.43 5.89 10.71
N ILE A 30 -12.87 4.78 11.33
CA ILE A 30 -13.37 3.47 10.82
C ILE A 30 -12.32 2.34 11.00
N SER A 31 -12.47 1.32 11.85
CA SER A 31 -13.64 0.67 12.44
C SER A 31 -13.36 0.14 13.85
N SER A 32 -14.28 0.39 14.77
CA SER A 32 -14.26 -0.07 16.16
C SER A 32 -14.69 -1.53 16.28
N ASN A 33 -13.78 -2.38 16.74
CA ASN A 33 -14.00 -3.31 17.85
C ASN A 33 -12.66 -3.99 18.18
N GLN A 34 -12.00 -3.49 19.24
CA GLN A 34 -10.67 -3.88 19.77
C GLN A 34 -9.42 -3.28 19.11
N SER A 35 -9.50 -2.14 18.39
CA SER A 35 -8.27 -1.41 18.06
C SER A 35 -7.79 -0.64 19.30
N THR A 36 -6.75 -1.13 19.96
CA THR A 36 -5.98 -0.33 20.92
C THR A 36 -5.39 0.85 20.17
N ASP A 37 -5.61 2.07 20.65
CA ASP A 37 -4.92 3.24 20.11
C ASP A 37 -3.42 3.12 20.41
N LEU A 38 -2.61 3.01 19.37
CA LEU A 38 -1.16 2.87 19.44
C LEU A 38 -0.42 4.17 19.08
N SER A 39 -1.14 5.29 18.90
CA SER A 39 -0.55 6.57 18.48
C SER A 39 0.55 7.06 19.42
N ASN A 40 0.43 6.78 20.72
CA ASN A 40 1.41 7.15 21.74
C ASN A 40 2.45 6.05 22.04
N VAL A 41 2.38 4.90 21.36
CA VAL A 41 3.34 3.80 21.53
C VAL A 41 4.43 3.93 20.48
N THR A 42 5.69 3.92 20.90
CA THR A 42 6.84 4.00 19.99
C THR A 42 7.03 2.70 19.20
N ASN A 43 7.74 2.77 18.06
CA ASN A 43 8.09 1.58 17.31
C ASN A 43 8.92 0.62 18.18
N GLU A 44 9.83 1.15 18.99
CA GLU A 44 10.71 0.38 19.89
C GLU A 44 9.92 -0.35 20.97
N GLU A 45 8.89 0.28 21.54
CA GLU A 45 7.99 -0.39 22.50
C GLU A 45 7.17 -1.50 21.83
N MET A 46 6.66 -1.26 20.62
CA MET A 46 5.96 -2.30 19.85
C MET A 46 6.90 -3.48 19.54
N GLU A 47 8.15 -3.21 19.15
CA GLU A 47 9.17 -4.23 18.91
C GLU A 47 9.46 -5.06 20.16
N GLN A 48 9.56 -4.43 21.33
CA GLN A 48 9.75 -5.13 22.60
C GLN A 48 8.55 -6.05 22.91
N VAL A 49 7.33 -5.58 22.67
CA VAL A 49 6.12 -6.40 22.88
C VAL A 49 6.08 -7.57 21.91
N ILE A 50 6.37 -7.34 20.63
CA ILE A 50 6.42 -8.38 19.58
C ILE A 50 7.52 -9.40 19.87
N LYS A 51 8.69 -8.98 20.36
CA LYS A 51 9.77 -9.88 20.74
C LYS A 51 9.35 -10.84 21.85
N LEU A 52 8.53 -10.37 22.79
CA LEU A 52 8.00 -11.19 23.89
C LEU A 52 6.80 -12.03 23.45
N ASN A 53 6.04 -11.56 22.46
CA ASN A 53 4.80 -12.18 21.99
C ASN A 53 4.75 -12.14 20.45
N PRO A 54 5.47 -13.04 19.76
CA PRO A 54 5.72 -12.91 18.33
C PRO A 54 4.46 -13.10 17.46
N ASP A 55 3.45 -13.78 17.99
CA ASP A 55 2.20 -14.11 17.30
C ASP A 55 1.09 -13.05 17.46
N ILE A 56 1.39 -11.86 18.01
CA ILE A 56 0.44 -10.73 17.99
C ILE A 56 0.45 -10.11 16.59
N LEU A 57 -0.09 -10.84 15.62
CA LEU A 57 -0.06 -10.48 14.20
C LEU A 57 -0.69 -9.11 13.90
N PRO A 58 -1.80 -8.68 14.54
CA PRO A 58 -2.34 -7.33 14.33
C PRO A 58 -1.36 -6.21 14.72
N MET A 59 -0.66 -6.37 15.85
CA MET A 59 0.36 -5.39 16.28
C MET A 59 1.55 -5.38 15.32
N ARG A 60 1.95 -6.57 14.83
CA ARG A 60 3.00 -6.70 13.84
C ARG A 60 2.64 -6.00 12.52
N ILE A 61 1.39 -6.11 12.05
CA ILE A 61 0.90 -5.36 10.89
C ILE A 61 0.91 -3.86 11.14
N ALA A 62 0.44 -3.40 12.30
CA ALA A 62 0.45 -1.98 12.63
C ALA A 62 1.89 -1.42 12.61
N LEU A 63 2.86 -2.16 13.16
CA LEU A 63 4.27 -1.78 13.11
C LEU A 63 4.84 -1.81 11.68
N ALA A 64 4.53 -2.85 10.91
CA ALA A 64 4.95 -2.97 9.51
C ALA A 64 4.45 -1.79 8.66
N ASN A 65 3.20 -1.37 8.86
CA ASN A 65 2.62 -0.21 8.18
C ASN A 65 3.36 1.08 8.54
N ARG A 66 3.68 1.30 9.82
CA ARG A 66 4.47 2.48 10.25
C ARG A 66 5.85 2.53 9.60
N TYR A 67 6.53 1.38 9.51
CA TYR A 67 7.81 1.29 8.80
C TYR A 67 7.65 1.48 7.29
N PHE A 68 6.58 0.95 6.69
CA PHE A 68 6.29 1.14 5.28
C PHE A 68 6.04 2.60 4.93
N GLU A 69 5.22 3.30 5.74
CA GLU A 69 4.90 4.72 5.57
C GLU A 69 6.12 5.63 5.76
N SER A 70 7.09 5.21 6.58
CA SER A 70 8.37 5.92 6.76
C SER A 70 9.45 5.50 5.75
N TYR A 71 9.10 4.68 4.75
CA TYR A 71 10.00 4.11 3.74
C TYR A 71 11.13 3.23 4.31
N ASP A 72 10.99 2.76 5.54
CA ASP A 72 11.85 1.75 6.15
C ASP A 72 11.42 0.35 5.70
N TYR A 73 11.62 0.07 4.41
CA TYR A 73 11.21 -1.20 3.81
C TYR A 73 11.97 -2.40 4.39
N SER A 74 13.16 -2.21 4.94
CA SER A 74 13.91 -3.30 5.58
C SER A 74 13.14 -3.82 6.80
N ASN A 75 12.71 -2.93 7.70
CA ASN A 75 11.94 -3.35 8.88
C ASN A 75 10.51 -3.76 8.50
N ALA A 76 9.85 -3.03 7.60
CA ALA A 76 8.51 -3.39 7.14
C ALA A 76 8.44 -4.81 6.56
N LEU A 77 9.39 -5.15 5.68
CA LEU A 77 9.47 -6.47 5.03
C LEU A 77 9.59 -7.60 6.04
N ASN A 78 10.44 -7.46 7.06
CA ASN A 78 10.59 -8.48 8.11
C ASN A 78 9.26 -8.79 8.80
N HIS A 79 8.47 -7.75 9.11
CA HIS A 79 7.18 -7.94 9.77
C HIS A 79 6.12 -8.52 8.83
N PHE A 80 5.99 -8.01 7.61
CA PHE A 80 5.00 -8.54 6.65
C PHE A 80 5.29 -9.99 6.27
N MET A 81 6.56 -10.36 6.05
CA MET A 81 6.93 -11.75 5.77
C MET A 81 6.51 -12.68 6.91
N TYR A 82 6.82 -12.29 8.16
CA TYR A 82 6.41 -13.08 9.31
C TYR A 82 4.89 -13.26 9.36
N VAL A 83 4.11 -12.22 9.11
CA VAL A 83 2.64 -12.34 9.09
C VAL A 83 2.17 -13.27 7.96
N ALA A 84 2.71 -13.12 6.76
CA ALA A 84 2.33 -13.95 5.60
C ALA A 84 2.64 -15.45 5.81
N GLU A 85 3.70 -15.75 6.55
CA GLU A 85 4.15 -17.11 6.86
C GLU A 85 3.37 -17.75 8.01
N ASN A 86 2.97 -16.97 9.03
CA ASN A 86 2.45 -17.51 10.29
C ASN A 86 0.94 -17.30 10.49
N THR A 87 0.28 -16.49 9.67
CA THR A 87 -1.17 -16.30 9.76
C THR A 87 -1.95 -17.44 9.11
N ASN A 88 -3.08 -17.81 9.73
CA ASN A 88 -4.14 -18.61 9.10
C ASN A 88 -5.28 -17.74 8.53
N ASP A 89 -5.26 -16.44 8.79
CA ASP A 89 -6.23 -15.49 8.24
C ASP A 89 -5.85 -15.15 6.78
N ILE A 90 -6.74 -15.53 5.86
CA ILE A 90 -6.53 -15.37 4.41
C ILE A 90 -6.45 -13.89 4.02
N ASP A 91 -7.24 -13.03 4.63
CA ASP A 91 -7.25 -11.60 4.31
C ASP A 91 -5.99 -10.93 4.84
N LEU A 92 -5.54 -11.31 6.05
CA LEU A 92 -4.28 -10.82 6.61
C LEU A 92 -3.07 -11.29 5.78
N LYS A 93 -3.10 -12.53 5.29
CA LYS A 93 -2.08 -13.07 4.40
C LYS A 93 -2.06 -12.34 3.06
N SER A 94 -3.22 -12.16 2.44
CA SER A 94 -3.36 -11.42 1.18
C SER A 94 -2.83 -10.00 1.32
N TYR A 95 -3.20 -9.29 2.39
CA TYR A 95 -2.71 -7.94 2.69
C TYR A 95 -1.18 -7.90 2.80
N SER A 96 -0.59 -8.80 3.59
CA SER A 96 0.86 -8.86 3.79
C SER A 96 1.60 -9.15 2.49
N LEU A 97 1.09 -10.07 1.67
CA LEU A 97 1.68 -10.41 0.36
C LEU A 97 1.58 -9.23 -0.62
N ALA A 98 0.49 -8.48 -0.61
CA ALA A 98 0.37 -7.28 -1.46
C ALA A 98 1.41 -6.22 -1.07
N GLN A 99 1.61 -5.98 0.22
CA GLN A 99 2.63 -5.04 0.73
C GLN A 99 4.05 -5.49 0.39
N ILE A 100 4.36 -6.79 0.56
CA ILE A 100 5.64 -7.37 0.13
C ILE A 100 5.84 -7.14 -1.38
N GLY A 101 4.82 -7.46 -2.18
CA GLY A 101 4.86 -7.27 -3.62
C GLY A 101 5.15 -5.82 -4.02
N TRP A 102 4.53 -4.84 -3.35
CA TRP A 102 4.81 -3.43 -3.61
C TRP A 102 6.25 -3.03 -3.27
N MET A 103 6.76 -3.40 -2.09
CA MET A 103 8.15 -3.10 -1.73
C MET A 103 9.15 -3.75 -2.69
N VAL A 104 8.86 -4.97 -3.17
CA VAL A 104 9.69 -5.65 -4.16
C VAL A 104 9.62 -4.94 -5.53
N TYR A 105 8.45 -4.43 -5.91
CA TYR A 105 8.29 -3.61 -7.13
C TYR A 105 9.17 -2.36 -7.07
N GLU A 106 9.10 -1.62 -5.97
CA GLU A 106 9.91 -0.41 -5.73
C GLU A 106 11.42 -0.70 -5.75
N SER A 107 11.83 -1.92 -5.43
CA SER A 107 13.23 -2.35 -5.54
C SER A 107 13.69 -2.68 -6.98
N GLY A 108 12.76 -2.72 -7.94
CA GLY A 108 13.00 -3.00 -9.35
C GLY A 108 12.83 -4.46 -9.78
N ASP A 109 12.44 -5.36 -8.88
CA ASP A 109 12.18 -6.77 -9.21
C ASP A 109 10.68 -7.00 -9.51
N GLU A 110 10.26 -6.56 -10.70
CA GLU A 110 8.87 -6.67 -11.15
C GLU A 110 8.37 -8.12 -11.20
N LEU A 111 9.22 -9.09 -11.56
CA LEU A 111 8.82 -10.49 -11.66
C LEU A 111 8.47 -11.07 -10.29
N THR A 112 9.33 -10.88 -9.30
CA THR A 112 9.08 -11.35 -7.94
C THR A 112 7.91 -10.60 -7.32
N SER A 113 7.82 -9.28 -7.55
CA SER A 113 6.68 -8.47 -7.13
C SER A 113 5.36 -9.04 -7.63
N MET A 114 5.28 -9.31 -8.94
CA MET A 114 4.07 -9.85 -9.55
C MET A 114 3.73 -11.24 -9.06
N SER A 115 4.71 -12.07 -8.66
CA SER A 115 4.44 -13.34 -7.98
C SER A 115 3.68 -13.13 -6.67
N TYR A 116 4.15 -12.20 -5.82
CA TYR A 116 3.49 -11.87 -4.56
C TYR A 116 2.09 -11.27 -4.75
N ILE A 117 1.96 -10.30 -5.67
CA ILE A 117 0.70 -9.60 -5.91
C ILE A 117 -0.34 -10.54 -6.52
N ASN A 118 0.05 -11.40 -7.46
CA ASN A 118 -0.87 -12.39 -8.02
C ASN A 118 -1.35 -13.38 -6.96
N GLU A 119 -0.47 -13.82 -6.06
CA GLU A 119 -0.86 -14.67 -4.94
C GLU A 119 -1.81 -13.95 -3.97
N ALA A 120 -1.53 -12.68 -3.66
CA ALA A 120 -2.40 -11.85 -2.82
C ALA A 120 -3.82 -11.75 -3.40
N VAL A 121 -3.95 -11.46 -4.69
CA VAL A 121 -5.24 -11.37 -5.40
C VAL A 121 -5.89 -12.76 -5.54
N ARG A 122 -5.12 -13.83 -5.71
CA ARG A 122 -5.66 -15.19 -5.75
C ARG A 122 -6.29 -15.60 -4.42
N LEU A 123 -5.65 -15.24 -3.30
CA LEU A 123 -6.14 -15.52 -1.95
C LEU A 123 -7.38 -14.70 -1.60
N SER A 124 -7.36 -13.40 -1.91
CA SER A 124 -8.52 -12.53 -1.71
C SER A 124 -8.83 -11.78 -3.02
N PRO A 125 -9.66 -12.37 -3.90
CA PRO A 125 -10.03 -11.76 -5.20
C PRO A 125 -10.79 -10.43 -5.09
N ARG A 126 -11.28 -10.10 -3.90
CA ARG A 126 -11.93 -8.82 -3.59
C ARG A 126 -10.98 -7.84 -2.87
N SER A 127 -9.70 -8.19 -2.71
CA SER A 127 -8.69 -7.30 -2.14
C SER A 127 -8.52 -6.09 -3.03
N ILE A 128 -8.96 -4.94 -2.50
CA ILE A 128 -8.81 -3.64 -3.15
C ILE A 128 -7.32 -3.34 -3.32
N LEU A 129 -6.52 -3.48 -2.24
CA LEU A 129 -5.09 -3.19 -2.26
C LEU A 129 -4.32 -4.02 -3.30
N GLY A 130 -4.49 -5.35 -3.28
CA GLY A 130 -3.79 -6.23 -4.22
C GLY A 130 -4.17 -5.94 -5.68
N SER A 131 -5.44 -5.63 -5.93
CA SER A 131 -5.92 -5.27 -7.26
C SER A 131 -5.42 -3.90 -7.70
N THR A 132 -5.37 -2.91 -6.79
CA THR A 132 -4.80 -1.59 -7.06
C THR A 132 -3.34 -1.71 -7.46
N TYR A 133 -2.50 -2.40 -6.66
CA TYR A 133 -1.09 -2.60 -6.99
C TYR A 133 -0.90 -3.34 -8.31
N LYS A 134 -1.67 -4.40 -8.55
CA LYS A 134 -1.65 -5.09 -9.84
C LYS A 134 -1.98 -4.16 -11.01
N GLY A 135 -3.04 -3.36 -10.88
CA GLY A 135 -3.47 -2.41 -11.89
C GLY A 135 -2.40 -1.34 -12.17
N ILE A 136 -1.79 -0.80 -11.11
CA ILE A 136 -0.72 0.21 -11.20
C ILE A 136 0.53 -0.36 -11.89
N ILE A 137 0.96 -1.57 -11.55
CA ILE A 137 2.13 -2.19 -12.20
C ILE A 137 1.80 -2.47 -13.68
N TYR A 138 0.64 -3.06 -13.95
CA TYR A 138 0.25 -3.42 -15.31
C TYR A 138 0.08 -2.21 -16.23
N VAL A 139 -0.44 -1.09 -15.72
CA VAL A 139 -0.67 0.11 -16.55
C VAL A 139 0.64 0.76 -17.01
N GLN A 140 1.71 0.63 -16.22
CA GLN A 140 3.04 1.16 -16.54
C GLN A 140 3.74 0.37 -17.64
N ASN A 141 3.49 -0.94 -17.73
CA ASN A 141 4.06 -1.80 -18.76
C ASN A 141 3.19 -1.78 -20.04
N PRO A 142 3.75 -1.38 -21.21
CA PRO A 142 3.00 -1.28 -22.46
C PRO A 142 2.25 -2.55 -22.86
N ASP A 143 2.81 -3.73 -22.57
CA ASP A 143 2.25 -5.02 -23.00
C ASP A 143 1.02 -5.43 -22.17
N THR A 144 0.94 -4.96 -20.92
CA THR A 144 -0.15 -5.26 -19.99
C THR A 144 -1.04 -4.06 -19.69
N ARG A 145 -0.81 -2.92 -20.37
CA ARG A 145 -1.45 -1.65 -20.04
C ARG A 145 -2.96 -1.73 -20.10
N SER A 146 -3.49 -2.38 -21.13
CA SER A 146 -4.94 -2.48 -21.35
C SER A 146 -5.63 -3.24 -20.22
N GLU A 147 -4.96 -4.25 -19.67
CA GLU A 147 -5.38 -5.05 -18.54
C GLU A 147 -5.29 -4.22 -17.26
N GLY A 148 -4.21 -3.46 -17.08
CA GLY A 148 -4.06 -2.52 -15.96
C GLY A 148 -5.21 -1.51 -15.88
N ILE A 149 -5.54 -0.87 -17.00
CA ILE A 149 -6.68 0.05 -17.12
C ILE A 149 -7.99 -0.63 -16.72
N LYS A 150 -8.27 -1.83 -17.25
CA LYS A 150 -9.50 -2.58 -16.91
C LYS A 150 -9.59 -2.89 -15.42
N ILE A 151 -8.48 -3.28 -14.79
CA ILE A 151 -8.43 -3.57 -13.36
C ILE A 151 -8.76 -2.30 -12.57
N LEU A 152 -8.07 -1.19 -12.86
CA LEU A 152 -8.26 0.09 -12.17
C LEU A 152 -9.69 0.65 -12.37
N GLU A 153 -10.24 0.55 -13.59
CA GLU A 153 -11.62 0.95 -13.87
C GLU A 153 -12.64 0.11 -13.07
N SER A 154 -12.42 -1.20 -12.94
CA SER A 154 -13.32 -2.06 -12.17
C SER A 154 -13.40 -1.68 -10.70
N LEU A 155 -12.29 -1.19 -10.12
CA LEU A 155 -12.20 -0.81 -8.70
C LEU A 155 -13.05 0.41 -8.37
N LYS A 156 -13.26 1.33 -9.32
CA LYS A 156 -14.10 2.53 -9.12
C LYS A 156 -15.55 2.20 -8.77
N SER A 157 -16.01 1.00 -9.11
CA SER A 157 -17.36 0.51 -8.78
C SER A 157 -17.46 -0.09 -7.37
N ASN A 158 -16.34 -0.24 -6.66
CA ASN A 158 -16.32 -0.85 -5.34
C ASN A 158 -16.72 0.19 -4.27
N PRO A 159 -17.84 -0.02 -3.54
CA PRO A 159 -18.32 0.94 -2.54
C PRO A 159 -17.42 1.06 -1.30
N SER A 160 -16.46 0.15 -1.13
CA SER A 160 -15.50 0.15 -0.02
C SER A 160 -14.15 0.75 -0.40
N LEU A 161 -13.99 1.27 -1.62
CA LEU A 161 -12.78 1.97 -2.05
C LEU A 161 -12.68 3.33 -1.32
N PRO A 162 -11.58 3.62 -0.61
CA PRO A 162 -11.34 4.93 -0.03
C PRO A 162 -11.37 6.06 -1.07
N GLU A 163 -11.85 7.25 -0.69
CA GLU A 163 -11.95 8.40 -1.61
C GLU A 163 -10.58 8.83 -2.16
N ASP A 164 -9.54 8.78 -1.32
CA ASP A 164 -8.17 9.08 -1.73
C ASP A 164 -7.65 8.09 -2.76
N ASP A 165 -7.90 6.79 -2.56
CA ASP A 165 -7.53 5.75 -3.53
C ASP A 165 -8.28 5.94 -4.86
N LEU A 166 -9.56 6.29 -4.80
CA LEU A 166 -10.35 6.61 -6.00
C LEU A 166 -9.76 7.80 -6.76
N LYS A 167 -9.34 8.85 -6.04
CA LYS A 167 -8.70 10.02 -6.65
C LYS A 167 -7.39 9.63 -7.35
N ILE A 168 -6.53 8.86 -6.68
CA ILE A 168 -5.27 8.36 -7.26
C ILE A 168 -5.53 7.52 -8.49
N ILE A 169 -6.49 6.59 -8.44
CA ILE A 169 -6.87 5.76 -9.59
C ILE A 169 -7.29 6.61 -10.78
N ASN A 170 -8.13 7.64 -10.56
CA ASN A 170 -8.56 8.54 -11.63
C ASN A 170 -7.38 9.31 -12.24
N GLU A 171 -6.45 9.81 -11.42
CA GLU A 171 -5.25 10.50 -11.89
C GLU A 171 -4.37 9.59 -12.76
N ILE A 172 -4.18 8.34 -12.34
CA ILE A 172 -3.42 7.33 -13.11
C ILE A 172 -4.11 7.04 -14.45
N LEU A 173 -5.42 6.82 -14.45
CA LEU A 173 -6.17 6.55 -15.68
C LEU A 173 -6.06 7.69 -16.69
N VAL A 174 -6.17 8.95 -16.23
CA VAL A 174 -5.97 10.14 -17.08
C VAL A 174 -4.59 10.17 -17.72
N ILE A 175 -3.55 9.70 -17.02
CA ILE A 175 -2.18 9.67 -17.56
C ILE A 175 -2.01 8.63 -18.67
N TYR A 176 -2.65 7.46 -18.53
CA TYR A 176 -2.38 6.30 -19.39
C TYR A 176 -3.46 6.00 -20.44
N GLU A 177 -4.63 6.65 -20.38
CA GLU A 177 -5.66 6.59 -21.41
C GLU A 177 -5.48 7.62 -22.55
N ASN A 178 -4.62 8.63 -22.34
CA ASN A 178 -4.28 9.68 -23.33
C ASN A 178 -2.94 9.42 -24.03
#